data_AF-A0A8S2Q464-F1
#
_entry.id   AF-A0A8S2Q464-F1
#
_cell.length_a   1.000
_cell.length_b   1.000
_cell.length_c   1.000
_cell.angle_alpha   90.00
_cell.angle_beta   90.00
_cell.angle_gamma   90.00
#
_symmetry.space_group_name_H-M   'P 1'
#
loop_
_entity.id
_entity.type
_entity.pdbx_description
1 polymer ?
#
loop_
_entity_poly.entity_id
_entity_poly.type
_entity_poly.pdbx_seq_one_letter_code
_entity_poly.pdbx_strand_id
1 'polypeptide(L)'
;EQCSSILQTTQMLFEMTLLKFDVHDLCEAASLLGPICFSLFIFIVVFICVSMFVTIIRESFAFVRNEAKLKPNEDQRILSFMISKLKQWLGLSKSSELERDEDMRSRYIDPIESFPDKIDQLLDVLNQFHVEQQSNQPGEKVKLSVDDSFN
;
A
#
# COMPACT_ATOMS: atom_id res chain seq x y z
N GLU A 1 -19.27 36.42 13.35
CA GLU A 1 -19.91 35.54 14.37
C GLU A 1 -20.94 34.62 13.72
N GLN A 2 -20.51 33.55 13.03
CA GLN A 2 -21.41 32.65 12.26
C GLN A 2 -21.09 31.16 12.50
N CYS A 3 -20.47 30.80 13.63
CA CYS A 3 -20.18 29.41 13.98
C CYS A 3 -21.22 28.80 14.94
N SER A 4 -22.20 29.58 15.41
CA SER A 4 -23.29 29.04 16.24
C SER A 4 -24.31 28.26 15.40
N SER A 5 -24.41 28.45 14.08
CA SER A 5 -25.47 27.81 13.28
C SER A 5 -25.05 26.45 12.73
N ILE A 6 -23.95 26.33 11.99
CA ILE A 6 -23.58 25.05 11.35
C ILE A 6 -23.13 24.00 12.36
N LEU A 7 -22.21 24.32 13.26
CA LEU A 7 -21.70 23.34 14.21
C LEU A 7 -22.80 22.85 15.15
N GLN A 8 -23.65 23.77 15.64
CA GLN A 8 -24.81 23.43 16.46
C GLN A 8 -25.86 22.64 15.68
N THR A 9 -26.11 22.97 14.41
CA THR A 9 -27.05 22.21 13.56
C THR A 9 -26.52 20.81 13.29
N THR A 10 -25.21 20.66 13.01
CA THR A 10 -24.58 19.36 12.84
C THR A 10 -24.60 18.56 14.14
N GLN A 11 -24.34 19.19 15.28
CA GLN A 11 -24.44 18.57 16.60
C GLN A 11 -25.86 18.09 16.85
N MET A 12 -26.87 18.94 16.62
CA MET A 12 -28.27 18.57 16.78
C MET A 12 -28.66 17.44 15.82
N LEU A 13 -28.22 17.48 14.56
CA LEU A 13 -28.47 16.41 13.59
C LEU A 13 -27.83 15.08 14.03
N PHE A 14 -26.63 15.14 14.61
CA PHE A 14 -25.98 13.97 15.20
C PHE A 14 -26.72 13.47 16.44
N GLU A 15 -27.17 14.35 17.33
CA GLU A 15 -27.95 14.00 18.50
C GLU A 15 -29.30 13.37 18.11
N MET A 16 -29.95 13.86 17.05
CA MET A 16 -31.17 13.26 16.49
C MET A 16 -30.86 11.90 15.84
N THR A 17 -29.71 11.75 15.18
CA THR A 17 -29.27 10.48 14.56
C THR A 17 -28.84 9.44 15.61
N LEU A 18 -28.21 9.90 16.70
CA LEU A 18 -27.85 9.13 17.89
C LEU A 18 -29.02 8.94 18.86
N LEU A 19 -30.19 9.51 18.52
CA LEU A 19 -31.43 9.44 19.29
C LEU A 19 -31.34 9.94 20.73
N LYS A 20 -30.51 10.95 20.99
CA LYS A 20 -30.44 11.64 22.28
C LYS A 20 -31.63 12.60 22.41
N PHE A 21 -32.84 12.05 22.46
CA PHE A 21 -34.06 12.80 22.79
C PHE A 21 -34.31 12.74 24.29
N ASP A 22 -34.90 13.80 24.83
CA ASP A 22 -35.33 13.80 26.23
C ASP A 22 -36.53 12.85 26.37
N VAL A 23 -36.25 11.66 26.93
CA VAL A 23 -37.24 10.58 27.11
C VAL A 23 -38.38 11.05 28.02
N HIS A 24 -38.12 12.05 28.87
CA HIS A 24 -39.08 12.64 29.78
C HIS A 24 -40.23 13.32 29.03
N ASP A 25 -39.93 14.16 28.04
CA ASP A 25 -40.93 14.91 27.27
C ASP A 25 -41.79 13.99 26.38
N LEU A 26 -41.21 12.88 25.89
CA LEU A 26 -41.93 11.91 25.08
C LEU A 26 -42.87 11.02 25.91
N CYS A 27 -42.46 10.66 27.14
CA CYS A 27 -43.29 9.89 28.07
C CYS A 27 -44.47 10.71 28.63
N GLU A 28 -44.31 12.03 28.75
CA GLU A 28 -45.36 12.96 29.19
C GLU A 28 -46.48 13.10 28.14
N ALA A 29 -46.14 13.07 26.84
CA ALA A 29 -47.12 13.15 25.76
C ALA A 29 -47.88 11.84 25.50
N ALA A 30 -47.22 10.67 25.62
CA ALA A 30 -47.86 9.35 25.49
C ALA A 30 -47.06 8.24 26.21
N SER A 31 -47.52 7.82 27.40
CA SER A 31 -46.74 6.97 28.32
C SER A 31 -46.40 5.55 27.85
N LEU A 32 -47.12 4.99 26.86
CA LEU A 32 -46.86 3.63 26.35
C LEU A 32 -46.25 3.63 24.94
N LEU A 33 -46.70 4.53 24.07
CA LEU A 33 -46.30 4.54 22.67
C LEU A 33 -44.89 5.12 22.49
N GLY A 34 -44.49 6.09 23.34
CA GLY A 34 -43.16 6.69 23.34
C GLY A 34 -42.01 5.67 23.45
N PRO A 35 -41.93 4.87 24.53
CA PRO A 35 -40.83 3.91 24.71
C PRO A 35 -40.81 2.79 23.66
N ILE A 36 -41.97 2.34 23.17
CA ILE A 36 -42.06 1.29 22.15
C ILE A 36 -41.55 1.81 20.79
N CYS A 37 -42.04 2.97 20.34
CA CYS A 37 -41.60 3.58 19.09
C CYS A 37 -40.11 3.97 19.15
N PHE A 38 -39.64 4.47 20.29
CA PHE A 38 -38.23 4.79 20.52
C PHE A 38 -37.35 3.54 20.44
N SER A 39 -37.73 2.46 21.12
CA SER A 39 -36.99 1.19 21.09
C SER A 39 -36.95 0.59 19.68
N LEU A 40 -38.07 0.58 18.96
CA LEU A 40 -38.13 0.15 17.57
C LEU A 40 -37.27 1.02 16.64
N PHE A 41 -37.27 2.34 16.86
CA PHE A 41 -36.44 3.24 16.08
C PHE A 41 -34.94 2.98 16.31
N ILE A 42 -34.51 2.86 17.58
CA ILE A 42 -33.13 2.47 17.91
C ILE A 42 -32.79 1.15 17.26
N PHE A 43 -33.71 0.18 17.33
CA PHE A 43 -33.49 -1.13 16.72
C PHE A 43 -33.28 -1.02 15.20
N ILE A 44 -34.12 -0.24 14.49
CA ILE A 44 -33.99 -0.04 13.06
C ILE A 44 -32.67 0.68 12.72
N VAL A 45 -32.32 1.76 13.41
CA VAL A 45 -31.09 2.50 13.09
C VAL A 45 -29.84 1.71 13.43
N VAL A 46 -29.76 1.13 14.63
CA VAL A 46 -28.56 0.43 15.09
C VAL A 46 -28.42 -0.93 14.42
N PHE A 47 -29.50 -1.69 14.21
CA PHE A 47 -29.38 -3.01 13.60
C PHE A 47 -29.54 -2.97 12.09
N ILE A 48 -30.49 -2.22 11.53
CA ILE A 48 -30.71 -2.23 10.08
C ILE A 48 -29.79 -1.23 9.39
N CYS A 49 -29.79 0.05 9.80
CA CYS A 49 -28.97 1.06 9.11
C CYS A 49 -27.48 0.79 9.28
N VAL A 50 -26.98 0.57 10.50
CA VAL A 50 -25.54 0.29 10.70
C VAL A 50 -25.14 -1.03 10.05
N SER A 51 -25.91 -2.11 10.18
CA SER A 51 -25.53 -3.38 9.52
C SER A 51 -25.54 -3.27 8.01
N MET A 52 -26.45 -2.48 7.43
CA MET A 52 -26.45 -2.18 5.99
C MET A 52 -25.22 -1.36 5.60
N PHE A 53 -24.89 -0.29 6.35
CA PHE A 53 -23.67 0.49 6.10
C PHE A 53 -22.42 -0.38 6.18
N VAL A 54 -22.29 -1.19 7.23
CA VAL A 54 -21.16 -2.11 7.39
C VAL A 54 -21.11 -3.15 6.26
N THR A 55 -22.25 -3.57 5.72
CA THR A 55 -22.31 -4.48 4.56
C THR A 55 -21.84 -3.78 3.29
N ILE A 56 -22.35 -2.59 2.99
CA ILE A 56 -21.93 -1.79 1.82
C ILE A 56 -20.44 -1.48 1.89
N ILE A 57 -19.95 -1.07 3.06
CA ILE A 57 -18.54 -0.78 3.27
C ILE A 57 -17.70 -2.04 3.01
N ARG A 58 -18.10 -3.19 3.56
CA ARG A 58 -17.40 -4.47 3.33
C ARG A 58 -17.39 -4.88 1.87
N GLU A 59 -18.52 -4.75 1.18
CA GLU A 59 -18.65 -5.06 -0.25
C GLU A 59 -17.78 -4.14 -1.11
N SER A 60 -17.80 -2.84 -0.82
CA SER A 60 -16.98 -1.85 -1.52
C SER A 60 -15.49 -2.12 -1.33
N PHE A 61 -15.06 -2.43 -0.11
CA PHE A 61 -13.66 -2.79 0.16
C PHE A 61 -13.27 -4.11 -0.49
N ALA A 62 -14.16 -5.11 -0.52
CA ALA A 62 -13.89 -6.38 -1.19
C ALA A 62 -13.76 -6.20 -2.70
N PHE A 63 -14.62 -5.38 -3.31
CA PHE A 63 -14.56 -5.02 -4.72
C PHE A 63 -13.23 -4.34 -5.06
N VAL A 64 -12.90 -3.24 -4.36
CA VAL A 64 -11.66 -2.49 -4.59
C VAL A 64 -10.42 -3.36 -4.36
N ARG A 65 -10.41 -4.20 -3.32
CA ARG A 65 -9.28 -5.11 -3.07
C ARG A 65 -9.11 -6.16 -4.16
N ASN A 66 -10.19 -6.63 -4.76
CA ASN A 66 -10.11 -7.60 -5.86
C ASN A 66 -9.62 -6.94 -7.15
N GLU A 67 -10.09 -5.73 -7.46
CA GLU A 67 -9.57 -4.95 -8.58
C GLU A 67 -8.09 -4.58 -8.36
N ALA A 68 -7.71 -4.24 -7.13
CA ALA A 68 -6.33 -3.88 -6.81
C ALA A 68 -5.33 -5.03 -6.95
N LYS A 69 -5.79 -6.27 -6.77
CA LYS A 69 -4.97 -7.46 -7.07
C LYS A 69 -4.73 -7.64 -8.57
N LEU A 70 -5.63 -7.15 -9.42
CA LEU A 70 -5.51 -7.27 -10.88
C LEU A 70 -4.62 -6.17 -11.47
N LYS A 71 -4.48 -5.02 -10.81
CA LYS A 71 -3.72 -3.85 -11.30
C LYS A 71 -2.76 -3.21 -10.27
N PRO A 72 -1.90 -4.00 -9.60
CA PRO A 72 -1.13 -3.53 -8.45
C PRO A 72 -0.24 -2.30 -8.72
N ASN A 73 0.27 -2.14 -9.94
CA ASN A 73 1.15 -1.03 -10.31
C ASN A 73 0.40 0.31 -10.47
N GLU A 74 -0.86 0.29 -10.87
CA GLU A 74 -1.65 1.51 -11.07
C GLU A 74 -2.20 2.03 -9.73
N ASP A 75 -2.63 1.14 -8.84
CA ASP A 75 -3.23 1.50 -7.56
C ASP A 75 -2.22 2.11 -6.58
N GLN A 76 -0.99 1.57 -6.54
CA GLN A 76 0.08 2.13 -5.70
C GLN A 76 0.44 3.56 -6.10
N ARG A 77 0.37 3.88 -7.40
CA ARG A 77 0.61 5.24 -7.91
C ARG A 77 -0.51 6.20 -7.54
N ILE A 78 -1.77 5.76 -7.54
CA ILE A 78 -2.92 6.60 -7.17
C ILE A 78 -2.96 6.83 -5.64
N LEU A 79 -2.71 5.78 -4.84
CA LEU A 79 -2.64 5.89 -3.37
C LEU A 79 -1.53 6.82 -2.91
N SER A 80 -0.32 6.70 -3.44
CA SER A 80 0.80 7.60 -3.12
C SER A 80 0.49 9.05 -3.51
N PHE A 81 -0.24 9.28 -4.61
CA PHE A 81 -0.71 10.61 -4.99
C PHE A 81 -1.77 11.16 -4.04
N MET A 82 -2.79 10.37 -3.68
CA MET A 82 -3.84 10.77 -2.73
C MET A 82 -3.26 11.06 -1.35
N ILE A 83 -2.36 10.21 -0.84
CA ILE A 83 -1.66 10.42 0.44
C ILE A 83 -0.78 11.66 0.39
N SER A 84 -0.09 11.91 -0.73
CA SER A 84 0.72 13.12 -0.91
C SER A 84 -0.13 14.39 -0.90
N LYS A 85 -1.31 14.36 -1.54
CA LYS A 85 -2.28 15.47 -1.51
C LYS A 85 -2.87 15.66 -0.11
N LEU A 86 -3.16 14.57 0.59
CA LEU A 86 -3.68 14.62 1.97
C LEU A 86 -2.62 15.17 2.95
N LYS A 87 -1.36 14.73 2.83
CA LYS A 87 -0.21 15.23 3.63
C LYS A 87 0.06 16.71 3.35
N GLN A 88 -0.13 17.15 2.09
CA GLN A 88 -0.04 18.55 1.70
C GLN A 88 -1.20 19.38 2.29
N TRP A 89 -2.42 18.85 2.29
CA TRP A 89 -3.60 19.50 2.88
C TRP A 89 -3.50 19.59 4.41
N LEU A 90 -2.95 18.55 5.06
CA LEU A 90 -2.69 18.52 6.50
C LEU A 90 -1.47 19.38 6.91
N GLY A 91 -0.73 19.97 5.97
CA GLY A 91 0.40 20.85 6.26
C GLY A 91 1.69 20.14 6.68
N LEU A 92 1.77 18.80 6.60
CA LEU A 92 2.96 17.98 6.95
C LEU A 92 4.00 17.90 5.82
N SER A 93 4.03 18.89 4.92
CA SER A 93 4.85 18.86 3.70
C SER A 93 6.37 18.94 3.93
N LYS A 94 6.84 19.17 5.16
CA LYS A 94 8.28 19.37 5.43
C LYS A 94 9.06 18.06 5.66
N SER A 95 8.40 16.91 5.73
CA SER A 95 9.03 15.61 6.03
C SER A 95 9.15 14.65 4.83
N SER A 96 8.71 15.05 3.62
CA SER A 96 8.78 14.21 2.41
C SER A 96 10.11 14.32 1.64
N GLU A 97 11.07 15.12 2.12
CA GLU A 97 12.44 15.11 1.57
C GLU A 97 13.24 13.92 2.11
N LEU A 98 13.11 13.58 3.40
CA LEU A 98 13.85 12.48 4.02
C LEU A 98 13.41 11.08 3.52
N GLU A 99 12.11 10.87 3.25
CA GLU A 99 11.62 9.59 2.69
C GLU A 99 11.98 9.42 1.20
N ARG A 100 12.16 10.52 0.45
CA ARG A 100 12.60 10.44 -0.96
C ARG A 100 14.09 10.09 -1.08
N ASP A 101 14.91 10.51 -0.12
CA ASP A 101 16.34 10.17 -0.09
C ASP A 101 16.59 8.68 0.20
N GLU A 102 15.81 8.06 1.08
CA GLU A 102 15.89 6.61 1.36
C GLU A 102 15.50 5.76 0.14
N ASP A 103 14.38 6.08 -0.54
CA ASP A 103 13.94 5.34 -1.75
C ASP A 103 14.93 5.53 -2.92
N MET A 104 15.48 6.74 -3.08
CA MET A 104 16.48 7.03 -4.11
C MET A 104 17.80 6.30 -3.83
N ARG A 105 18.21 6.19 -2.56
CA ARG A 105 19.41 5.45 -2.16
C ARG A 105 19.25 3.95 -2.39
N SER A 106 18.12 3.35 -2.03
CA SER A 106 17.88 1.91 -2.27
C SER A 106 18.00 1.56 -3.75
N ARG A 107 17.43 2.37 -4.64
CA ARG A 107 17.41 2.13 -6.10
C ARG A 107 18.80 2.18 -6.76
N TYR A 108 19.79 2.80 -6.11
CA TYR A 108 21.19 2.87 -6.58
C TYR A 108 22.11 1.81 -5.95
N ILE A 109 21.76 1.27 -4.78
CA ILE A 109 22.61 0.30 -4.07
C ILE A 109 22.46 -1.11 -4.68
N ASP A 110 21.25 -1.53 -5.09
CA ASP A 110 21.00 -2.86 -5.67
C ASP A 110 21.87 -3.20 -6.92
N PRO A 111 22.06 -2.28 -7.89
CA PRO A 111 22.94 -2.53 -9.05
C PRO A 111 24.42 -2.62 -8.68
N ILE A 112 24.84 -1.98 -7.58
CA ILE A 112 26.24 -1.94 -7.14
C ILE A 112 26.58 -3.20 -6.34
N GLU A 113 25.66 -3.72 -5.52
CA GLU A 113 25.86 -4.96 -4.77
C GLU A 113 25.85 -6.21 -5.67
N SER A 114 25.09 -6.20 -6.77
CA SER A 114 25.02 -7.31 -7.75
C SER A 114 26.15 -7.30 -8.80
N PHE A 115 27.08 -6.34 -8.71
CA PHE A 115 28.24 -6.24 -9.58
C PHE A 115 29.23 -7.42 -9.46
N PRO A 116 29.67 -7.85 -8.26
CA PRO A 116 30.52 -9.03 -8.10
C PRO A 116 29.94 -10.28 -8.76
N ASP A 117 28.64 -10.55 -8.59
CA ASP A 117 27.98 -11.74 -9.14
C ASP A 117 28.05 -11.80 -10.68
N LYS A 118 28.01 -10.64 -11.35
CA LYS A 118 28.15 -10.55 -12.81
C LYS A 118 29.58 -10.80 -13.28
N ILE A 119 30.57 -10.45 -12.46
CA ILE A 119 31.98 -10.77 -12.73
C ILE A 119 32.21 -12.27 -12.57
N ASP A 120 31.65 -12.88 -11.52
CA ASP A 120 31.75 -14.32 -11.29
C ASP A 120 31.11 -15.11 -12.43
N GLN A 121 29.93 -14.68 -12.90
CA GLN A 121 29.27 -15.28 -14.07
C GLN A 121 30.11 -15.18 -15.36
N LEU A 122 30.81 -14.06 -15.56
CA LEU A 122 31.70 -13.90 -16.72
C LEU A 122 32.94 -14.79 -16.61
N LEU A 123 33.52 -14.90 -15.41
CA LEU A 123 34.67 -15.78 -15.14
C LEU A 123 34.31 -17.25 -15.37
N ASP A 124 33.12 -17.66 -14.97
CA ASP A 124 32.65 -19.05 -15.13
C ASP A 124 32.46 -19.39 -16.62
N VAL A 125 31.87 -18.48 -17.40
CA VAL A 125 31.76 -18.61 -18.86
C VAL A 125 33.14 -18.65 -19.52
N LEU A 126 34.07 -17.78 -19.10
CA LEU A 126 35.42 -17.75 -19.65
C LEU A 126 36.19 -19.06 -19.38
N ASN A 127 36.03 -19.61 -18.18
CA ASN A 127 36.65 -20.86 -17.77
C ASN A 127 36.05 -22.05 -18.55
N GLN A 128 34.74 -22.04 -18.78
CA GLN A 128 34.06 -23.02 -19.61
C GLN A 128 34.60 -23.04 -21.05
N PHE A 129 34.79 -21.86 -21.68
CA PHE A 129 35.37 -21.77 -23.02
C PHE A 129 36.83 -22.22 -23.09
N HIS A 130 37.62 -21.99 -22.04
CA HIS A 130 39.01 -22.45 -21.99
C HIS A 130 39.11 -23.98 -21.92
N VAL A 131 38.19 -24.62 -21.18
CA VAL A 131 38.09 -26.08 -21.06
C VAL A 131 37.56 -26.72 -22.35
N GLU A 132 36.60 -26.08 -23.03
CA GLU A 132 36.03 -26.55 -24.30
C GLU A 132 37.05 -26.52 -25.46
N GLN A 133 37.95 -25.52 -25.49
CA GLN A 133 39.04 -25.44 -26.46
C GLN A 133 40.10 -26.55 -26.29
N GLN A 134 40.31 -27.07 -25.07
CA GLN A 134 41.22 -28.19 -24.83
C GLN A 134 40.60 -29.57 -25.14
N SER A 135 39.27 -29.68 -25.16
CA SER A 135 38.59 -30.96 -25.42
C SER A 135 38.34 -31.28 -26.90
N ASN A 136 38.50 -30.32 -27.82
CA ASN A 136 38.13 -30.49 -29.25
C ASN A 136 39.30 -30.58 -30.24
N GLN A 137 40.45 -31.14 -29.86
CA GLN A 137 41.45 -31.61 -30.84
C GLN A 137 42.06 -32.96 -30.45
N PRO A 138 41.84 -34.04 -31.23
CA PRO A 138 42.80 -35.12 -31.33
C PRO A 138 43.80 -34.83 -32.46
N GLY A 139 44.94 -34.25 -32.08
CA GLY A 139 46.28 -34.48 -32.66
C GLY A 139 46.57 -34.07 -34.11
N GLU A 140 47.42 -33.05 -34.29
CA GLU A 140 48.59 -33.15 -35.18
C GLU A 140 49.75 -32.29 -34.65
N LYS A 141 50.95 -32.89 -34.63
CA LYS A 141 52.17 -32.34 -34.03
C LYS A 141 52.72 -31.15 -34.81
N VAL A 142 53.14 -30.07 -34.14
CA VAL A 142 54.34 -29.33 -34.57
C VAL A 142 55.19 -28.94 -33.36
N LYS A 143 56.44 -29.40 -33.47
CA LYS A 143 57.60 -29.22 -32.61
C LYS A 143 58.06 -27.76 -32.68
N LEU A 144 58.20 -27.08 -31.55
CA LEU A 144 59.14 -25.97 -31.43
C LEU A 144 60.02 -26.17 -30.20
N SER A 145 61.22 -26.66 -30.51
CA SER A 145 62.41 -26.54 -29.68
C SER A 145 62.69 -25.06 -29.49
N VAL A 146 62.82 -24.60 -28.25
CA VAL A 146 63.59 -23.40 -27.94
C VAL A 146 64.61 -23.81 -26.91
N ASP A 147 65.86 -23.80 -27.38
CA ASP A 147 67.10 -23.97 -26.65
C ASP A 147 67.12 -23.16 -25.35
N ASP A 148 67.38 -23.85 -24.24
CA ASP A 148 68.13 -23.29 -23.12
C ASP A 148 69.43 -24.09 -23.02
N SER A 149 70.55 -23.48 -23.44
CA SER A 149 71.89 -23.61 -22.83
C SER A 149 72.98 -23.12 -23.79
N PHE A 150 73.37 -21.85 -23.64
CA PHE A 150 74.78 -21.52 -23.74
C PHE A 150 75.16 -20.51 -22.64
N ASN A 151 76.10 -20.95 -21.82
CA ASN A 151 76.90 -20.27 -20.79
C ASN A 151 76.34 -20.17 -19.37
#